data_AF-A0A7S1J6Q6-F1
#
_entry.id   AF-A0A7S1J6Q6-F1
#
_cell.length_a   1.000
_cell.length_b   1.000
_cell.length_c   1.000
_cell.angle_alpha   90.00
_cell.angle_beta   90.00
_cell.angle_gamma   90.00
#
_symmetry.space_group_name_H-M   'P 1'
#
loop_
_entity.id
_entity.type
_entity.pdbx_description
1 polymer ?
#
loop_
_entity_poly.entity_id
_entity_poly.type
_entity_poly.pdbx_seq_one_letter_code
_entity_poly.pdbx_strand_id
1 'polypeptide(L)'
;MKGLINGYLRTQNVFGQIRQIISDYSQESGASSNVDRMMDIVQERGIINNVIRSLNQDKMYSQPTSRCSPPTIPRANHRYLHVKLLGGRAFLDHLDTDSAIDSARHEVQVCVLFGSQRLQSRSAICVCDPPWNDDFLLDLDSEKDHIASAALPLQGGNRDLLRMNLPIHFVVIKRDKDKQIRMYVGENTVQWRKVLTTGVLSMS
;
A
#
# COMPACT_ATOMS: atom_id res chain seq x y z
N MET A 1 -27.73 19.01 -1.45
CA MET A 1 -28.80 18.11 -0.99
C MET A 1 -29.59 17.38 -2.12
N LYS A 2 -29.11 17.33 -3.38
CA LYS A 2 -29.41 16.26 -4.39
C LYS A 2 -28.21 15.89 -5.30
N GLY A 3 -27.03 16.53 -5.14
CA GLY A 3 -25.92 16.53 -6.13
C GLY A 3 -24.61 15.81 -5.77
N LEU A 4 -24.32 15.56 -4.48
CA LEU A 4 -23.36 14.50 -4.04
C LEU A 4 -23.88 13.09 -4.39
N ILE A 5 -25.13 13.03 -4.84
CA ILE A 5 -26.00 11.87 -5.01
C ILE A 5 -26.11 11.47 -6.50
N ASN A 6 -25.78 12.39 -7.41
CA ASN A 6 -25.33 12.11 -8.78
C ASN A 6 -23.81 11.75 -8.81
N GLY A 7 -23.15 12.01 -7.67
CA GLY A 7 -21.71 12.07 -7.46
C GLY A 7 -21.22 10.77 -6.84
N TYR A 8 -20.93 9.74 -7.60
CA TYR A 8 -20.54 9.76 -8.99
C TYR A 8 -21.25 8.54 -9.58
N LEU A 9 -22.39 8.76 -10.28
CA LEU A 9 -23.34 7.83 -10.97
C LEU A 9 -22.71 7.02 -12.12
N ARG A 10 -21.45 6.78 -11.87
CA ARG A 10 -20.33 6.78 -12.76
C ARG A 10 -19.13 6.30 -11.90
N THR A 11 -19.34 5.49 -10.88
CA THR A 11 -18.51 4.30 -10.68
C THR A 11 -18.60 3.53 -12.01
N GLN A 12 -17.88 4.04 -13.04
CA GLN A 12 -18.36 4.26 -14.41
C GLN A 12 -18.62 2.96 -15.14
N ASN A 13 -19.90 2.63 -15.30
CA ASN A 13 -20.37 1.44 -16.01
C ASN A 13 -19.96 0.09 -15.39
N VAL A 14 -19.50 0.01 -14.14
CA VAL A 14 -19.17 -1.30 -13.53
C VAL A 14 -20.42 -2.17 -13.40
N PHE A 15 -21.52 -1.59 -12.88
CA PHE A 15 -22.80 -2.29 -12.81
C PHE A 15 -23.37 -2.66 -14.19
N GLY A 16 -23.16 -1.80 -15.20
CA GLY A 16 -23.59 -2.10 -16.57
C GLY A 16 -22.71 -3.16 -17.24
N GLN A 17 -21.40 -3.16 -17.00
CA GLN A 17 -20.47 -4.20 -17.46
C GLN A 17 -20.79 -5.55 -16.81
N ILE A 18 -21.07 -5.57 -15.50
CA ILE A 18 -21.47 -6.80 -14.80
C ILE A 18 -22.78 -7.34 -15.40
N ARG A 19 -23.78 -6.47 -15.63
CA ARG A 19 -25.03 -6.87 -16.31
C ARG A 19 -24.78 -7.41 -17.73
N GLN A 20 -23.88 -6.79 -18.49
CA GLN A 20 -23.53 -7.26 -19.83
C GLN A 20 -22.88 -8.64 -19.79
N ILE A 21 -21.90 -8.86 -18.91
CA ILE A 21 -21.23 -10.16 -18.75
C ILE A 21 -22.23 -11.25 -18.34
N ILE A 22 -23.16 -10.95 -17.42
CA ILE A 22 -24.21 -11.89 -17.01
C ILE A 22 -25.15 -12.17 -18.18
N SER A 23 -25.52 -11.15 -18.97
CA SER A 23 -26.36 -11.29 -20.16
C SER A 23 -25.69 -12.16 -21.23
N ASP A 24 -24.41 -11.93 -21.51
CA ASP A 24 -23.63 -12.70 -22.49
C ASP A 24 -23.53 -14.17 -22.05
N TYR A 25 -23.25 -14.43 -20.77
CA TYR A 25 -23.18 -15.78 -20.22
C TYR A 25 -24.54 -16.51 -20.23
N SER A 26 -25.65 -15.77 -20.04
CA SER A 26 -27.01 -16.32 -20.11
C SER A 26 -27.40 -16.71 -21.54
N GLN A 27 -26.94 -15.94 -22.54
CA GLN A 27 -27.14 -16.28 -23.96
C GLN A 27 -26.30 -17.49 -24.38
N GLU A 28 -25.05 -17.60 -23.92
CA GLU A 28 -24.17 -18.73 -24.21
C GLU A 28 -24.60 -20.04 -23.51
N SER A 29 -25.17 -19.94 -22.32
CA SER A 29 -25.58 -21.13 -21.53
C SER A 29 -26.97 -21.66 -21.90
N GLY A 30 -27.70 -21.04 -22.85
CA GLY A 30 -29.06 -21.43 -23.23
C GLY A 30 -30.12 -21.28 -22.13
N ALA A 31 -29.75 -20.70 -20.99
CA ALA A 31 -30.62 -20.49 -19.85
C ALA A 31 -31.32 -19.13 -20.01
N SER A 32 -32.64 -19.14 -20.24
CA SER A 32 -33.48 -17.94 -20.14
C SER A 32 -33.70 -17.59 -18.68
N SER A 33 -32.65 -17.16 -17.99
CA SER A 33 -32.72 -16.76 -16.58
C SER A 33 -32.61 -15.25 -16.45
N ASN A 34 -33.62 -14.68 -15.79
CA ASN A 34 -33.76 -13.24 -15.55
C ASN A 34 -32.46 -12.64 -14.99
N VAL A 35 -31.75 -11.87 -15.82
CA VAL A 35 -30.51 -11.14 -15.48
C VAL A 35 -30.70 -10.32 -14.20
N ASP A 36 -31.90 -9.76 -14.00
CA ASP A 36 -32.25 -9.02 -12.78
C ASP A 36 -32.15 -9.88 -11.52
N ARG A 37 -32.64 -11.14 -11.54
CA ARG A 37 -32.55 -12.05 -10.38
C ARG A 37 -31.11 -12.43 -10.05
N MET A 38 -30.27 -12.61 -11.07
CA MET A 38 -28.85 -12.87 -10.84
C MET A 38 -28.14 -11.64 -10.27
N MET A 39 -28.51 -10.45 -10.74
CA MET A 39 -27.97 -9.20 -10.20
C MET A 39 -28.35 -9.02 -8.73
N ASP A 40 -29.58 -9.38 -8.35
CA ASP A 40 -30.05 -9.36 -6.96
C ASP A 40 -29.23 -10.30 -6.07
N ILE A 41 -28.96 -11.54 -6.51
CA ILE A 41 -28.15 -12.51 -5.76
C ILE A 41 -26.71 -12.01 -5.57
N VAL A 42 -26.12 -11.44 -6.62
CA VAL A 42 -24.74 -10.92 -6.56
C VAL A 42 -24.65 -9.71 -5.62
N GLN A 43 -25.69 -8.90 -5.56
CA GLN A 43 -25.80 -7.78 -4.64
C GLN A 43 -26.05 -8.25 -3.19
N GLU A 44 -26.93 -9.23 -2.97
CA GLU A 44 -27.23 -9.82 -1.67
C GLU A 44 -26.00 -10.47 -1.04
N ARG A 45 -25.15 -11.12 -1.85
CA ARG A 45 -23.86 -11.68 -1.41
C ARG A 45 -22.77 -10.62 -1.18
N GLY A 46 -23.07 -9.34 -1.39
CA GLY A 46 -22.13 -8.23 -1.15
C GLY A 46 -20.93 -8.21 -2.09
N ILE A 47 -20.95 -8.99 -3.18
CA ILE A 47 -19.80 -9.17 -4.08
C ILE A 47 -19.43 -7.84 -4.75
N ILE A 48 -20.43 -7.10 -5.23
CA ILE A 48 -20.22 -5.82 -5.89
C ILE A 48 -19.62 -4.79 -4.93
N ASN A 49 -20.09 -4.77 -3.68
CA ASN A 49 -19.57 -3.86 -2.66
C ASN A 49 -18.10 -4.19 -2.33
N ASN A 50 -17.73 -5.47 -2.31
CA ASN A 50 -16.34 -5.90 -2.13
C ASN A 50 -15.47 -5.47 -3.32
N VAL A 51 -15.94 -5.65 -4.56
CA VAL A 51 -15.21 -5.23 -5.77
C VAL A 51 -15.02 -3.71 -5.81
N ILE A 52 -16.07 -2.93 -5.51
CA ILE A 52 -15.99 -1.46 -5.44
C ILE A 52 -15.00 -1.03 -4.36
N ARG A 53 -15.00 -1.70 -3.20
CA ARG A 53 -14.05 -1.41 -2.11
C ARG A 53 -12.61 -1.69 -2.53
N SER A 54 -12.33 -2.80 -3.20
CA SER A 54 -11.01 -3.13 -3.74
C SER A 54 -10.56 -2.10 -4.80
N LEU A 55 -11.45 -1.74 -5.74
CA LEU A 55 -11.16 -0.74 -6.76
C LEU A 55 -10.91 0.66 -6.17
N ASN A 56 -11.61 1.03 -5.10
CA ASN A 56 -11.39 2.31 -4.41
C ASN A 56 -10.10 2.30 -3.56
N GLN A 57 -9.72 1.16 -2.99
CA GLN A 57 -8.40 0.99 -2.39
C GLN A 57 -7.30 1.19 -3.44
N ASP A 58 -7.48 0.62 -4.64
CA ASP A 58 -6.53 0.82 -5.75
C ASP A 58 -6.44 2.27 -6.23
N LYS A 59 -7.55 3.03 -6.15
CA LYS A 59 -7.57 4.46 -6.47
C LYS A 59 -6.95 5.35 -5.39
N MET A 60 -6.97 4.95 -4.12
CA MET A 60 -6.17 5.63 -3.08
C MET A 60 -4.66 5.47 -3.34
N TYR A 61 -4.23 4.47 -4.11
CA TYR A 61 -2.82 4.28 -4.49
C TYR A 61 -2.37 5.09 -5.71
N SER A 62 -3.27 5.80 -6.40
CA SER A 62 -2.95 6.59 -7.60
C SER A 62 -2.97 8.10 -7.38
N GLN A 63 -3.15 8.58 -6.15
CA GLN A 63 -3.07 10.01 -5.84
C GLN A 63 -1.63 10.42 -5.50
N PRO A 64 -1.06 11.46 -6.15
CA PRO A 64 0.29 11.95 -5.84
C PRO A 64 0.24 12.66 -4.49
N THR A 65 0.47 11.92 -3.42
CA THR A 65 0.68 12.53 -2.11
C THR A 65 2.17 12.58 -1.81
N SER A 66 2.72 13.78 -1.88
CA SER A 66 3.97 14.20 -1.24
C SER A 66 3.89 14.13 0.29
N ARG A 67 3.01 13.30 0.86
CA ARG A 67 2.75 13.27 2.29
C ARG A 67 3.59 12.16 2.89
N CYS A 68 4.57 12.56 3.69
CA CYS A 68 5.09 11.76 4.78
C CYS A 68 3.91 11.04 5.45
N SER A 69 4.00 9.73 5.66
CA SER A 69 2.96 9.02 6.41
C SER A 69 2.77 9.74 7.74
N PRO A 70 1.53 10.06 8.15
CA PRO A 70 1.30 10.72 9.43
C PRO A 70 1.90 9.85 10.55
N PRO A 71 2.43 10.46 11.62
CA PRO A 71 3.01 9.70 12.71
C PRO A 71 1.98 8.71 13.24
N THR A 72 2.29 7.42 13.18
CA THR A 72 1.43 6.36 13.71
C THR A 72 1.32 6.58 15.22
N ILE A 73 0.14 6.96 15.68
CA ILE A 73 -0.14 7.10 17.12
C ILE A 73 -0.18 5.68 17.69
N PRO A 74 0.72 5.32 18.64
CA PRO A 74 0.73 3.99 19.22
C PRO A 74 -0.59 3.72 19.94
N ARG A 75 -1.20 2.58 19.63
CA ARG A 75 -2.39 2.08 20.33
C ARG A 75 -1.95 1.34 21.58
N ALA A 76 -2.73 1.46 22.65
CA ALA A 76 -2.49 0.71 23.88
C ALA A 76 -2.55 -0.80 23.59
N ASN A 77 -1.64 -1.57 24.18
CA ASN A 77 -1.54 -3.04 24.05
C ASN A 77 -1.23 -3.58 22.64
N HIS A 78 -0.77 -2.74 21.71
CA HIS A 78 -0.26 -3.17 20.41
C HIS A 78 1.27 -3.32 20.45
N ARG A 79 1.78 -4.24 19.63
CA ARG A 79 3.21 -4.44 19.41
C ARG A 79 3.64 -3.75 18.13
N TYR A 80 4.78 -3.08 18.20
CA TYR A 80 5.31 -2.31 17.10
C TYR A 80 6.75 -2.68 16.79
N LEU A 81 7.11 -2.62 15.51
CA LEU A 81 8.49 -2.58 15.07
C LEU A 81 8.85 -1.14 14.71
N HIS A 82 9.87 -0.61 15.38
CA HIS A 82 10.43 0.70 15.07
C HIS A 82 11.53 0.56 14.03
N VAL A 83 11.37 1.24 12.90
CA VAL A 83 12.34 1.29 11.80
C VAL A 83 12.87 2.71 11.69
N LYS A 84 14.19 2.87 11.79
CA LYS A 84 14.87 4.16 11.61
C LYS A 84 15.57 4.19 10.25
N LEU A 85 15.22 5.17 9.43
CA LEU A 85 15.92 5.49 8.19
C LEU A 85 16.94 6.59 8.48
N LEU A 86 18.22 6.20 8.57
CA LEU A 86 19.32 7.07 9.01
C LEU A 86 19.99 7.87 7.89
N GLY A 87 19.59 7.65 6.63
CA GLY A 87 20.18 8.28 5.46
C GLY A 87 20.30 7.33 4.29
N GLY A 88 20.72 7.86 3.14
CA GLY A 88 21.13 7.08 1.98
C GLY A 88 22.63 7.23 1.73
N ARG A 89 23.21 6.27 1.01
CA ARG A 89 24.59 6.34 0.53
C ARG A 89 24.68 5.88 -0.93
N ALA A 90 25.65 6.43 -1.65
CA ALA A 90 26.05 5.99 -2.99
C ALA A 90 24.97 6.09 -4.09
N PHE A 91 24.20 7.18 -4.12
CA PHE A 91 23.18 7.44 -5.16
C PHE A 91 23.74 8.04 -6.47
N LEU A 92 25.04 7.90 -6.73
CA LEU A 92 25.74 8.56 -7.86
C LEU A 92 25.16 8.17 -9.21
N ASP A 93 24.79 6.91 -9.40
CA ASP A 93 24.23 6.38 -10.66
C ASP A 93 22.85 6.96 -11.01
N HIS A 94 22.23 7.67 -10.05
CA HIS A 94 20.93 8.29 -10.21
C HIS A 94 21.00 9.82 -10.25
N LEU A 95 22.20 10.39 -10.18
CA LEU A 95 22.43 11.81 -10.46
C LEU A 95 22.47 12.00 -11.98
N ASP A 96 21.76 13.01 -12.47
CA ASP A 96 21.83 13.37 -13.88
C ASP A 96 23.21 13.99 -14.13
N THR A 97 24.10 13.25 -14.79
CA THR A 97 25.50 13.63 -15.03
C THR A 97 25.61 14.85 -15.97
N ASP A 98 24.56 15.15 -16.73
CA ASP A 98 24.58 16.16 -17.80
C ASP A 98 24.26 17.58 -17.34
N SER A 99 23.76 17.81 -16.12
CA SER A 99 23.71 19.18 -15.59
C SER A 99 23.73 19.22 -14.06
N ALA A 100 24.76 19.84 -13.49
CA ALA A 100 24.85 20.15 -12.07
C ALA A 100 23.71 21.07 -11.56
N ILE A 101 22.84 21.55 -12.47
CA ILE A 101 21.69 22.40 -12.21
C ILE A 101 20.41 21.55 -12.02
N ASP A 102 20.37 20.31 -12.56
CA ASP A 102 19.19 19.42 -12.51
C ASP A 102 19.10 18.54 -11.26
N SER A 103 20.16 18.41 -10.46
CA SER A 103 20.12 17.58 -9.25
C SER A 103 19.07 18.05 -8.23
N ALA A 104 18.70 19.34 -8.24
CA ALA A 104 17.64 19.90 -7.40
C ALA A 104 16.21 19.64 -7.90
N ARG A 105 16.05 19.21 -9.17
CA ARG A 105 14.76 18.88 -9.79
C ARG A 105 14.27 17.49 -9.38
N HIS A 106 15.19 16.62 -8.98
CA HIS A 106 14.86 15.27 -8.57
C HIS A 106 14.79 15.13 -7.06
N GLU A 107 13.72 14.48 -6.59
CA GLU A 107 13.57 14.06 -5.21
C GLU A 107 13.60 12.55 -5.11
N VAL A 108 14.12 12.04 -4.01
CA VAL A 108 14.11 10.63 -3.69
C VAL A 108 13.29 10.37 -2.44
N GLN A 109 12.56 9.27 -2.45
CA GLN A 109 11.71 8.82 -1.35
C GLN A 109 11.89 7.33 -1.13
N VAL A 110 11.82 6.91 0.13
CA VAL A 110 11.81 5.50 0.52
C VAL A 110 10.38 5.12 0.91
N CYS A 111 9.84 4.13 0.22
CA CYS A 111 8.59 3.48 0.54
C CYS A 111 8.88 2.24 1.39
N VAL A 112 8.17 2.08 2.50
CA VAL A 112 8.25 0.91 3.39
C VAL A 112 6.93 0.17 3.33
N LEU A 113 6.99 -1.12 3.01
CA LEU A 113 5.83 -2.00 2.92
C LEU A 113 6.00 -3.17 3.91
N PHE A 114 4.97 -3.38 4.73
CA PHE A 114 4.92 -4.48 5.70
C PHE A 114 3.47 -4.97 5.85
N GLY A 115 3.15 -6.15 5.31
CA GLY A 115 1.77 -6.63 5.24
C GLY A 115 0.87 -5.65 4.46
N SER A 116 -0.23 -5.22 5.06
CA SER A 116 -1.10 -4.18 4.50
C SER A 116 -0.63 -2.74 4.76
N GLN A 117 0.41 -2.53 5.59
CA GLN A 117 0.90 -1.20 5.93
C GLN A 117 1.86 -0.64 4.86
N ARG A 118 1.57 0.58 4.41
CA ARG A 118 2.38 1.32 3.44
C ARG A 118 2.77 2.66 4.05
N LEU A 119 4.05 2.84 4.31
CA LEU A 119 4.62 4.07 4.86
C LEU A 119 5.59 4.68 3.84
N GLN A 120 5.76 5.99 3.89
CA GLN A 120 6.63 6.72 2.97
C GLN A 120 7.45 7.75 3.72
N SER A 121 8.74 7.80 3.42
CA SER A 121 9.66 8.81 3.93
C SER A 121 9.30 10.21 3.45
N ARG A 122 9.94 11.20 4.05
CA ARG A 122 9.98 12.54 3.46
C ARG A 122 10.75 12.49 2.14
N SER A 123 10.36 13.38 1.21
CA SER A 123 11.19 13.66 0.05
C SER A 123 12.52 14.24 0.51
N ALA A 124 13.61 13.67 0.02
CA ALA A 124 14.94 14.27 0.10
C ALA A 124 15.38 14.68 -1.32
N ILE A 125 16.27 15.66 -1.41
CA ILE A 125 16.89 16.02 -2.70
C ILE A 125 17.73 14.82 -3.18
N CYS A 126 17.70 14.55 -4.48
CA CYS A 126 18.52 13.52 -5.09
C CYS A 126 19.99 13.96 -5.12
N VAL A 127 20.74 13.57 -4.09
CA VAL A 127 22.18 13.78 -3.94
C VAL A 127 22.86 12.44 -3.65
N CYS A 128 24.19 12.37 -3.70
CA CYS A 128 24.95 11.14 -3.43
C CYS A 128 24.55 10.47 -2.11
N ASP A 129 24.39 11.27 -1.06
CA ASP A 129 24.00 10.82 0.27
C ASP A 129 22.73 11.55 0.73
N PRO A 130 21.53 11.07 0.36
CA PRO A 130 20.28 11.71 0.74
C PRO A 130 20.13 11.77 2.28
N PRO A 131 19.87 12.96 2.86
CA PRO A 131 19.84 13.16 4.31
C PRO A 131 18.49 12.75 4.92
N TRP A 132 18.06 11.51 4.69
CA TRP A 132 16.87 10.98 5.38
C TRP A 132 17.13 10.83 6.88
N ASN A 133 16.12 11.16 7.67
CA ASN A 133 16.10 10.93 9.11
C ASN A 133 14.65 10.73 9.52
N ASP A 134 14.08 9.62 9.07
CA ASP A 134 12.66 9.30 9.25
C ASP A 134 12.51 8.07 10.14
N ASP A 135 11.49 8.13 11.00
CA ASP A 135 11.10 7.06 11.91
C ASP A 135 9.77 6.47 11.46
N PHE A 136 9.71 5.15 11.30
CA PHE A 136 8.51 4.41 10.96
C PHE A 136 8.13 3.47 12.09
N LEU A 137 6.84 3.39 12.40
CA LEU A 137 6.30 2.48 13.39
C LEU A 137 5.35 1.50 12.68
N LEU A 138 5.80 0.26 12.54
CA LEU A 138 5.03 -0.82 11.90
C LEU A 138 4.26 -1.59 12.97
N ASP A 139 2.93 -1.61 12.86
CA ASP A 139 2.05 -2.34 13.77
C ASP A 139 2.10 -3.84 13.45
N LEU A 140 2.61 -4.66 14.36
CA LEU A 140 2.66 -6.11 14.18
C LEU A 140 1.29 -6.75 14.40
N ASP A 141 0.38 -6.05 15.10
CA ASP A 141 -0.94 -6.55 15.41
C ASP A 141 -2.00 -6.11 14.38
N SER A 142 -1.72 -5.14 13.51
CA SER A 142 -2.66 -4.73 12.43
C SER A 142 -2.95 -5.84 11.43
N GLU A 143 -2.04 -6.79 11.26
CA GLU A 143 -2.23 -7.93 10.36
C GLU A 143 -3.20 -8.98 10.95
N LYS A 144 -3.44 -8.95 12.27
CA LYS A 144 -4.39 -9.85 12.93
C LYS A 144 -5.81 -9.63 12.42
N ASP A 145 -6.17 -8.40 12.05
CA ASP A 145 -7.49 -8.06 11.52
C ASP A 145 -7.79 -8.72 10.16
N HIS A 146 -6.76 -9.08 9.38
CA HIS A 146 -6.92 -9.80 8.10
C HIS A 146 -7.00 -11.32 8.27
N ILE A 147 -6.43 -11.88 9.35
CA ILE A 147 -6.42 -13.32 9.65
C ILE A 147 -7.62 -13.72 10.52
N ALA A 148 -8.24 -12.77 11.23
CA ALA A 148 -9.35 -12.99 12.16
C ALA A 148 -10.67 -13.44 11.53
N SER A 149 -10.79 -13.55 10.19
CA SER A 149 -12.00 -14.12 9.56
C SER A 149 -12.13 -15.64 9.67
N ALA A 150 -11.13 -16.39 10.19
CA ALA A 150 -11.21 -17.85 10.20
C ALA A 150 -10.73 -18.60 11.46
N ALA A 151 -10.21 -17.94 12.51
CA ALA A 151 -9.81 -18.68 13.71
C ALA A 151 -9.89 -17.87 15.00
N LEU A 152 -10.33 -18.56 16.05
CA LEU A 152 -10.50 -18.19 17.46
C LEU A 152 -9.56 -17.09 17.98
N PRO A 153 -9.99 -16.31 19.00
CA PRO A 153 -9.21 -15.24 19.59
C PRO A 153 -7.87 -15.78 20.08
N LEU A 154 -6.81 -15.57 19.30
CA LEU A 154 -5.45 -15.91 19.65
C LEU A 154 -5.05 -15.01 20.82
N GLN A 155 -5.08 -15.63 22.00
CA GLN A 155 -4.70 -15.07 23.27
C GLN A 155 -3.29 -14.47 23.16
N GLY A 156 -3.19 -13.17 23.39
CA GLY A 156 -2.04 -12.34 23.06
C GLY A 156 -0.77 -12.71 23.82
N GLY A 157 0.07 -13.55 23.21
CA GLY A 157 1.40 -13.89 23.71
C GLY A 157 2.51 -13.66 22.66
N ASN A 158 3.76 -13.66 23.13
CA ASN A 158 4.96 -13.55 22.27
C ASN A 158 5.07 -14.68 21.22
N ARG A 159 4.32 -15.78 21.40
CA ARG A 159 4.30 -16.94 20.50
C ARG A 159 3.72 -16.63 19.12
N ASP A 160 2.85 -15.62 19.01
CA ASP A 160 2.29 -15.18 17.73
C ASP A 160 3.36 -14.53 16.83
N LEU A 161 4.32 -13.82 17.42
CA LEU A 161 5.39 -13.16 16.68
C LEU A 161 6.32 -14.16 15.99
N LEU A 162 6.50 -15.34 16.59
CA LEU A 162 7.30 -16.42 15.99
C LEU A 162 6.63 -16.99 14.74
N ARG A 163 5.30 -16.92 14.63
CA ARG A 163 4.54 -17.39 13.46
C ARG A 163 4.52 -16.36 12.33
N MET A 164 4.70 -15.08 12.64
CA MET A 164 4.74 -14.02 11.63
C MET A 164 6.01 -14.12 10.80
N ASN A 165 5.88 -14.31 9.49
CA ASN A 165 6.98 -14.46 8.52
C ASN A 165 6.98 -13.40 7.41
N LEU A 166 6.24 -12.31 7.62
CA LEU A 166 6.15 -11.24 6.63
C LEU A 166 7.48 -10.47 6.59
N PRO A 167 8.15 -10.34 5.44
CA PRO A 167 9.30 -9.48 5.32
C PRO A 167 8.89 -8.00 5.29
N ILE A 168 9.86 -7.11 5.52
CA ILE A 168 9.70 -5.67 5.26
C ILE A 168 10.33 -5.38 3.90
N HIS A 169 9.58 -4.76 3.00
CA HIS A 169 10.08 -4.33 1.72
C HIS A 169 10.36 -2.82 1.75
N PHE A 170 11.55 -2.45 1.32
CA PHE A 170 11.96 -1.08 1.09
C PHE A 170 12.06 -0.87 -0.41
N VAL A 171 11.44 0.18 -0.92
CA VAL A 171 11.53 0.57 -2.32
C VAL A 171 11.94 2.02 -2.38
N VAL A 172 12.97 2.33 -3.15
CA VAL A 172 13.41 3.69 -3.39
C VAL A 172 12.86 4.16 -4.73
N ILE A 173 12.23 5.33 -4.72
CA ILE A 173 11.68 5.97 -5.90
C ILE A 173 12.30 7.35 -6.08
N LYS A 174 12.68 7.67 -7.32
CA LYS A 174 13.08 9.01 -7.76
C LYS A 174 11.85 9.69 -8.39
N ARG A 175 11.61 10.95 -8.08
CA ARG A 175 10.54 11.77 -8.64
C ARG A 175 11.15 12.99 -9.30
N ASP A 176 10.71 13.28 -10.52
CA ASP A 176 10.94 14.57 -11.18
C ASP A 176 9.83 15.55 -10.75
N LYS A 177 10.20 16.69 -10.16
CA LYS A 177 9.25 17.72 -9.69
C LYS A 177 8.41 18.29 -10.83
N ASP A 178 8.98 18.43 -12.01
CA ASP A 178 8.37 19.13 -13.14
C ASP A 178 7.50 18.18 -13.96
N LYS A 179 7.97 16.95 -14.17
CA LYS A 179 7.26 15.97 -15.02
C LYS A 179 6.26 15.11 -14.27
N GLN A 180 6.24 15.15 -12.93
CA GLN A 180 5.44 14.25 -12.08
C GLN A 180 5.69 12.76 -12.36
N ILE A 181 6.84 12.44 -12.98
CA ILE A 181 7.24 11.06 -13.29
C ILE A 181 7.88 10.45 -12.06
N ARG A 182 7.51 9.21 -11.74
CA ARG A 182 8.15 8.38 -10.73
C ARG A 182 9.00 7.32 -11.42
N MET A 183 10.26 7.27 -11.05
CA MET A 183 11.24 6.30 -11.53
C MET A 183 11.62 5.37 -10.38
N TYR A 184 11.67 4.08 -10.67
CA TYR A 184 12.20 3.09 -9.75
C TYR A 184 13.73 3.23 -9.65
N VAL A 185 14.25 3.20 -8.43
CA VAL A 185 15.70 3.28 -8.16
C VAL A 185 16.24 1.93 -7.70
N GLY A 186 15.58 1.32 -6.72
CA GLY A 186 16.00 0.04 -6.17
C GLY A 186 15.07 -0.46 -5.08
N GLU A 187 15.31 -1.69 -4.64
CA GLU A 187 14.53 -2.33 -3.58
C GLU A 187 15.44 -3.13 -2.63
N ASN A 188 14.96 -3.33 -1.41
CA ASN A 188 15.58 -4.23 -0.45
C ASN A 188 14.50 -4.93 0.37
N THR A 189 14.75 -6.19 0.74
CA THR A 189 13.83 -6.98 1.55
C THR A 189 14.53 -7.43 2.83
N VAL A 190 13.94 -7.07 3.97
CA VAL A 190 14.52 -7.30 5.30
C VAL A 190 13.69 -8.30 6.09
N GLN A 191 14.38 -9.33 6.57
CA GLN A 191 13.81 -10.32 7.48
C GLN A 191 13.92 -9.82 8.93
N TRP A 192 12.87 -9.12 9.39
CA TRP A 192 12.85 -8.45 10.69
C TRP A 192 12.85 -9.40 11.90
N ARG A 193 12.51 -10.69 11.73
CA ARG A 193 12.45 -11.65 12.85
C ARG A 193 13.76 -11.74 13.63
N LYS A 194 14.91 -11.47 12.99
CA LYS A 194 16.21 -11.39 13.67
C LYS A 194 16.21 -10.39 14.85
N VAL A 195 15.40 -9.34 14.77
CA VAL A 195 15.20 -8.35 15.84
C VAL A 195 14.66 -9.01 17.12
N LEU A 196 13.85 -10.08 17.02
CA LEU A 196 13.35 -10.78 18.21
C LEU A 196 14.46 -11.45 19.03
N THR A 197 15.59 -11.80 18.39
CA THR A 197 16.72 -12.42 19.08
C THR A 197 17.81 -11.41 19.42
N THR A 198 18.07 -10.44 18.54
CA THR A 198 19.17 -9.47 18.71
C THR A 198 18.74 -8.14 19.33
N GLY A 199 17.44 -7.87 19.45
CA GLY A 199 16.87 -6.59 19.89
C GLY A 199 16.97 -5.46 18.85
N VAL A 200 17.96 -5.52 17.95
CA VAL A 200 18.18 -4.54 16.87
C VAL A 200 18.71 -5.22 15.61
N LEU A 201 18.33 -4.72 14.45
CA LEU A 201 18.87 -5.13 13.16
C LEU A 201 19.31 -3.87 12.41
N SER A 202 20.61 -3.74 12.17
CA SER A 202 21.20 -2.69 11.36
C SER A 202 21.57 -3.23 9.98
N MET A 203 21.27 -2.47 8.93
CA MET A 203 21.77 -2.72 7.59
C MET A 203 22.97 -1.81 7.38
N SER A 204 24.14 -2.41 7.17
CA SER A 204 25.41 -1.72 6.90
C SER A 204 25.63 -1.53 5.41
#